data_AF-A0AAE1BJN4-F1
#
_entry.id   AF-A0AAE1BJN4-F1
#
_cell.length_a   1.000
_cell.length_b   1.000
_cell.length_c   1.000
_cell.angle_alpha   90.00
_cell.angle_beta   90.00
_cell.angle_gamma   90.00
#
_symmetry.space_group_name_H-M   'P 1'
#
loop_
_entity.id
_entity.type
_entity.pdbx_description
1 polymer ?
#
loop_
_entity_poly.entity_id
_entity_poly.type
_entity_poly.pdbx_seq_one_letter_code
_entity_poly.pdbx_strand_id
1 'polypeptide(L)'
;MKMVEIIMWYSPFGIMSLVIGQIMSIEDLRETAQMLGLYMLTVIAGLFIHAVITLPTMYFMVTRKNPASFFKGMVQAWITALGTGS
;
A
#
# COMPACT_ATOMS: atom_id res chain seq x y z
N MET A 1 -20.02 8.06 7.55
CA MET A 1 -19.88 7.07 6.46
C MET A 1 -20.89 7.27 5.33
N LYS A 2 -22.21 7.42 5.59
CA LYS A 2 -23.24 7.52 4.53
C LYS A 2 -22.98 8.56 3.43
N MET A 3 -22.48 9.75 3.78
CA MET A 3 -22.15 10.79 2.78
C MET A 3 -20.94 10.41 1.92
N VAL A 4 -19.90 9.83 2.53
CA VAL A 4 -18.71 9.34 1.82
C VAL A 4 -19.08 8.21 0.86
N GLU A 5 -19.98 7.32 1.27
CA GLU A 5 -20.47 6.22 0.43
C GLU A 5 -21.15 6.74 -0.84
N ILE A 6 -22.01 7.75 -0.74
CA ILE A 6 -22.66 8.39 -1.90
C ILE A 6 -21.62 9.01 -2.83
N ILE A 7 -20.59 9.67 -2.28
CA ILE A 7 -19.48 10.25 -3.07
C ILE A 7 -18.65 9.15 -3.74
N MET A 8 -18.35 8.06 -3.05
CA MET A 8 -17.61 6.92 -3.60
C MET A 8 -18.37 6.25 -4.74
N TRP A 9 -19.71 6.19 -4.69
CA TRP A 9 -20.54 5.72 -5.81
C TRP A 9 -20.45 6.63 -7.05
N TYR A 10 -20.28 7.94 -6.87
CA TYR A 10 -20.08 8.89 -7.98
C TYR A 10 -18.63 8.95 -8.47
N SER A 11 -17.67 8.55 -7.63
CA SER A 11 -16.24 8.63 -7.91
C SER A 11 -15.77 7.99 -9.23
N PRO A 12 -16.34 6.89 -9.76
CA PRO A 12 -15.85 6.29 -11.00
C PRO A 12 -15.90 7.28 -12.18
N PHE A 13 -16.97 8.08 -12.29
CA PHE A 13 -17.12 9.08 -13.34
C PHE A 13 -16.12 10.23 -13.19
N GLY A 14 -15.94 10.72 -11.95
CA GLY A 14 -14.98 11.78 -11.66
C GLY A 14 -13.54 11.35 -11.92
N ILE A 15 -13.14 10.18 -11.40
CA ILE A 15 -11.78 9.63 -11.56
C ILE A 15 -11.49 9.38 -13.04
N MET A 16 -12.43 8.82 -13.81
CA MET A 16 -12.23 8.59 -15.23
C MET A 16 -11.93 9.89 -15.98
N SER A 17 -12.70 10.95 -15.75
CA SER A 17 -12.47 12.25 -16.40
C SER A 17 -11.13 12.86 -15.99
N LEU A 18 -10.74 12.73 -14.72
CA LEU A 18 -9.46 13.24 -14.23
C LEU A 18 -8.28 12.47 -14.82
N VAL A 19 -8.35 11.14 -14.89
CA VAL A 19 -7.29 10.29 -15.44
C VAL A 19 -7.12 10.56 -16.94
N ILE A 20 -8.21 10.64 -17.71
CA ILE A 20 -8.13 10.97 -19.14
C ILE A 20 -7.52 12.37 -19.34
N GLY A 21 -7.96 13.35 -18.56
CA GLY A 21 -7.41 14.71 -18.59
C GLY A 21 -5.90 14.73 -18.29
N GLN A 22 -5.47 13.97 -17.28
CA GLN A 22 -4.05 13.86 -16.92
C GLN A 22 -3.23 13.19 -18.03
N ILE A 23 -3.71 12.08 -18.59
CA ILE A 23 -3.03 11.39 -19.70
C ILE A 23 -2.87 12.30 -20.92
N MET A 24 -3.89 13.09 -21.26
CA MET A 24 -3.81 14.05 -22.37
C MET A 24 -2.87 15.23 -22.10
N SER A 25 -2.63 15.57 -20.83
CA SER A 25 -1.71 16.65 -20.43
C SER A 25 -0.24 16.24 -20.36
N ILE A 26 0.03 14.94 -20.42
CA ILE A 26 1.38 14.38 -20.34
C ILE A 26 2.01 14.36 -21.73
N GLU A 27 3.20 14.95 -21.86
CA GLU A 27 3.99 14.93 -23.10
C GLU A 27 4.67 13.57 -23.35
N ASP A 28 5.18 12.93 -22.28
CA ASP A 28 5.78 11.59 -22.34
C ASP A 28 5.14 10.60 -21.34
N LEU A 29 4.28 9.73 -21.88
CA LEU A 29 3.62 8.68 -21.12
C LEU A 29 4.58 7.61 -20.60
N ARG A 30 5.70 7.39 -21.28
CA ARG A 30 6.70 6.39 -20.89
C ARG A 30 7.41 6.83 -19.62
N GLU A 31 7.84 8.08 -19.57
CA GLU A 31 8.50 8.65 -18.38
C GLU A 31 7.53 8.64 -17.18
N THR A 32 6.28 9.07 -17.38
CA THR A 32 5.29 9.06 -16.30
C THR A 32 5.01 7.64 -15.77
N ALA A 33 4.87 6.65 -16.66
CA ALA A 33 4.68 5.26 -16.25
C ALA A 33 5.90 4.71 -15.47
N GLN A 34 7.12 5.09 -15.87
CA GLN A 34 8.33 4.73 -15.13
C GLN A 34 8.35 5.34 -13.73
N MET A 35 7.98 6.62 -13.61
CA MET A 35 7.90 7.31 -12.32
C MET A 35 6.85 6.68 -11.39
N LEU A 36 5.69 6.29 -11.92
CA LEU A 36 4.67 5.54 -11.16
C LEU A 36 5.17 4.16 -10.73
N GLY A 37 5.92 3.47 -11.59
CA GLY A 37 6.56 2.20 -11.26
C GLY A 37 7.59 2.33 -10.14
N LEU A 38 8.45 3.35 -10.21
CA LEU A 38 9.41 3.66 -9.14
C LEU A 38 8.71 4.02 -7.83
N TYR A 39 7.64 4.82 -7.89
CA TYR A 39 6.81 5.10 -6.72
C TYR A 39 6.30 3.81 -6.08
N MET A 40 5.69 2.91 -6.84
CA MET A 40 5.19 1.63 -6.32
C MET A 40 6.30 0.80 -5.67
N LEU A 41 7.48 0.73 -6.31
CA LEU A 41 8.63 0.01 -5.76
C LEU A 41 9.12 0.64 -4.45
N THR A 42 9.20 1.96 -4.37
CA THR A 42 9.63 2.65 -3.14
C THR A 42 8.65 2.42 -1.99
N VAL A 43 7.34 2.42 -2.25
CA VAL A 43 6.31 2.13 -1.24
C VAL A 43 6.43 0.69 -0.75
N ILE A 44 6.55 -0.29 -1.66
CA ILE A 44 6.70 -1.70 -1.30
C ILE A 44 7.98 -1.91 -0.48
N ALA A 45 9.10 -1.31 -0.90
CA ALA A 45 10.36 -1.39 -0.17
C ALA A 45 10.25 -0.76 1.22
N GLY A 46 9.59 0.41 1.34
CA GLY A 46 9.35 1.09 2.62
C GLY A 46 8.51 0.24 3.57
N LEU A 47 7.40 -0.34 3.08
CA LEU A 47 6.55 -1.23 3.86
C LEU A 47 7.29 -2.51 4.29
N PHE A 48 8.12 -3.07 3.41
CA PHE A 48 8.94 -4.24 3.72
C PHE A 48 9.96 -3.95 4.83
N ILE A 49 10.68 -2.83 4.72
CA ILE A 49 11.62 -2.37 5.76
C ILE A 49 10.87 -2.14 7.07
N HIS A 50 9.70 -1.51 7.03
CA HIS A 50 8.91 -1.24 8.24
C HIS A 50 8.46 -2.55 8.92
N ALA A 51 7.95 -3.50 8.13
CA ALA A 51 7.46 -4.77 8.63
C ALA A 51 8.56 -5.71 9.17
N VAL A 52 9.75 -5.70 8.56
CA VAL A 52 10.85 -6.63 8.88
C VAL A 52 11.91 -6.03 9.81
N ILE A 53 12.08 -4.71 9.82
CA ILE A 53 13.10 -4.03 10.64
C ILE A 53 12.43 -3.21 11.75
N THR A 54 11.56 -2.26 11.40
CA THR A 54 11.01 -1.32 12.39
C THR A 54 10.13 -2.01 13.44
N LEU A 55 9.14 -2.79 13.02
CA LEU A 55 8.23 -3.49 13.94
C LEU A 55 8.94 -4.57 14.79
N PRO A 56 9.81 -5.44 14.23
CA PRO A 56 10.50 -6.46 15.02
C PRO A 56 11.48 -5.85 16.02
N THR A 57 12.16 -4.76 15.64
CA THR A 57 13.05 -4.02 16.56
C THR A 57 12.27 -3.40 17.70
N MET A 58 11.14 -2.74 17.41
CA MET A 58 10.26 -2.17 18.44
C MET A 58 9.73 -3.27 19.37
N TYR A 59 9.28 -4.40 18.83
CA TYR A 59 8.82 -5.55 19.61
C TYR A 59 9.92 -6.07 20.55
N PHE A 60 11.14 -6.27 20.04
CA PHE A 60 12.27 -6.74 20.83
C PHE A 60 12.65 -5.74 21.93
N MET A 61 12.66 -4.43 21.63
CA MET A 61 12.96 -3.39 22.61
C MET A 61 11.99 -3.40 23.80
N VAL A 62 10.69 -3.56 23.54
CA VAL A 62 9.65 -3.54 24.58
C VAL A 62 9.53 -4.88 25.31
N THR A 63 9.48 -5.99 24.57
CA THR A 63 9.16 -7.31 25.15
C THR A 63 10.40 -8.12 25.54
N ARG A 64 11.58 -7.75 25.04
CA ARG A 64 12.86 -8.48 25.20
C ARG A 64 12.78 -9.95 24.77
N LYS A 65 11.80 -10.31 23.93
CA LYS A 65 11.59 -11.65 23.38
C LYS A 65 11.90 -11.67 21.89
N ASN A 66 12.32 -12.83 21.39
CA ASN A 66 12.65 -13.00 19.97
C ASN A 66 11.40 -12.72 19.10
N PRO A 67 11.40 -11.67 18.25
CA PRO A 67 10.26 -11.35 17.40
C PRO A 67 9.97 -12.47 16.38
N ALA A 68 10.98 -13.22 15.93
CA ALA A 68 10.81 -14.22 14.88
C ALA A 68 9.86 -15.36 15.27
N SER A 69 9.76 -15.71 16.56
CA SER A 69 8.79 -16.71 17.02
C SER A 69 7.35 -16.20 16.95
N PHE A 70 7.14 -14.90 17.16
CA PHE A 70 5.84 -14.26 17.06
C PHE A 70 5.38 -14.17 15.60
N PHE A 71 6.23 -13.70 14.67
CA PHE A 71 5.89 -13.60 13.25
C PHE A 71 5.56 -14.96 12.62
N LYS A 72 6.24 -16.04 13.03
CA LYS A 72 5.92 -17.40 12.56
C LYS A 72 4.48 -17.83 12.90
N GLY A 73 3.97 -17.44 14.07
CA GLY A 73 2.58 -17.72 14.46
C GLY A 73 1.53 -16.92 13.70
N MET A 74 1.93 -15.84 13.01
CA MET A 74 1.03 -14.91 12.33
C MET A 74 0.99 -15.06 10.80
N VAL A 75 1.81 -15.95 10.22
CA VAL A 75 1.91 -16.11 8.76
C VAL A 75 0.55 -16.37 8.12
N GLN A 76 -0.30 -17.19 8.74
CA GLN A 76 -1.66 -17.44 8.24
C GLN A 76 -2.50 -16.16 8.17
N ALA A 77 -2.45 -15.31 9.18
CA ALA A 77 -3.20 -14.05 9.20
C ALA A 77 -2.70 -13.09 8.11
N TRP A 78 -1.40 -13.07 7.84
CA TRP A 78 -0.81 -12.24 6.78
C TRP A 78 -1.28 -12.67 5.39
N ILE A 79 -1.32 -13.99 5.13
CA ILE A 79 -1.82 -14.53 3.86
C ILE A 79 -3.31 -14.19 3.70
N THR A 80 -4.12 -14.33 4.75
CA THR A 80 -5.54 -13.95 4.70
C THR A 80 -5.72 -12.46 4.42
N ALA A 81 -4.97 -11.59 5.10
CA ALA A 81 -5.05 -10.14 4.91
C ALA A 81 -4.65 -9.72 3.49
N LEU A 82 -3.64 -10.37 2.90
CA LEU A 82 -3.29 -10.18 1.49
C LEU A 82 -4.42 -10.63 0.55
N GLY A 83 -5.10 -11.72 0.88
CA GLY A 83 -6.20 -12.25 0.07
C GLY A 83 -7.47 -11.40 0.13
N THR A 84 -7.77 -10.77 1.27
CA THR A 84 -8.96 -9.92 1.43
C THR A 84 -8.72 -8.47 0.99
N GLY A 85 -7.48 -7.99 1.05
CA GLY A 85 -7.12 -6.62 0.67
C GLY A 85 -7.88 -5.54 1.47
N SER A 86 -8.28 -5.89 2.70
CA SER A 86 -9.21 -5.13 3.55
C SER A 86 -8.56 -4.62 4.83
#